data_AF-A0A7V3L3I5-F1
#
_entry.id   AF-A0A7V3L3I5-F1
#
_cell.length_a   1.000
_cell.length_b   1.000
_cell.length_c   1.000
_cell.angle_alpha   90.00
_cell.angle_beta   90.00
_cell.angle_gamma   90.00
#
_symmetry.space_group_name_H-M   'P 1'
#
loop_
_entity.id
_entity.type
_entity.pdbx_description
1 polymer ?
#
loop_
_entity_poly.entity_id
_entity_poly.type
_entity_poly.pdbx_seq_one_letter_code
_entity_poly.pdbx_strand_id
1 'polypeptide(L)'
;MAVVVDEKLVGKWPYRRIFLDAMVVEGSGGLERVFHAARKHPANPVVVRDKPWEGWGPYLYGTVMWDDGKLKMWYQVINPDPKTHASMLYAESDDGIHWVKPKLGIVDYQGSRDNNLLAERELWIPSVMKFVNPESDEKKWVVYGWGGEYGPHLAYSPDGLRFRWYEKPEYTKLFSSSDVVNFFYDSYRQRYASTYKCHSRRHRSVGIALSKDGISWYKPIEGPIFGADDLDPDATQVYGMPVFCYQGCYIGLAWIYHSRWIKYGAYTSPQVMYEAQEGSPCTVDVQLAWSWDLINWTRTPERKPFIGLGRENIDWDWGMIYTARAPVVIGNELYFYYGGFDRRHDADFDKVRGAIGIATLRIDGFCSMRAGSQEGWLVSRREVFNTPCVTINARTESNGYVMAELVDRYNNVIPGFSRAECIPFVGDSVIHMLRWRTEAFPANMIDKDKKIKFYLKNADLYSYLPVDINTQIDFPRID
;
A
#
# COMPACT_ATOMS: atom_id res chain seq x y z
N MET A 1 21.24 5.24 4.23
CA MET A 1 21.44 5.58 2.81
C MET A 1 20.09 5.96 2.19
N ALA A 2 20.02 6.84 1.19
CA ALA A 2 18.76 7.13 0.51
C ALA A 2 18.32 5.94 -0.35
N VAL A 3 17.02 5.62 -0.37
CA VAL A 3 16.43 4.51 -1.14
C VAL A 3 15.81 5.04 -2.44
N VAL A 4 15.88 4.27 -3.52
CA VAL A 4 15.17 4.55 -4.77
C VAL A 4 13.67 4.47 -4.52
N VAL A 5 12.95 5.54 -4.84
CA VAL A 5 11.51 5.66 -4.63
C VAL A 5 10.83 5.77 -6.00
N ASP A 6 9.75 5.03 -6.20
CA ASP A 6 8.89 5.21 -7.38
C ASP A 6 8.08 6.51 -7.24
N GLU A 7 8.55 7.56 -7.88
CA GLU A 7 7.88 8.88 -7.87
C GLU A 7 6.50 8.85 -8.53
N LYS A 8 6.22 7.89 -9.43
CA LYS A 8 4.89 7.73 -10.02
C LYS A 8 3.88 7.26 -8.97
N LEU A 9 4.33 6.37 -8.07
CA LEU A 9 3.53 5.90 -6.94
C LEU A 9 3.41 6.97 -5.85
N VAL A 10 4.54 7.39 -5.31
CA VAL A 10 4.59 8.28 -4.13
C VAL A 10 4.02 9.66 -4.44
N GLY A 11 4.20 10.13 -5.67
CA GLY A 11 3.88 11.50 -6.07
C GLY A 11 5.01 12.47 -5.76
N LYS A 12 4.85 13.69 -6.29
CA LYS A 12 5.74 14.82 -6.04
C LYS A 12 4.95 15.92 -5.35
N TRP A 13 5.64 16.69 -4.51
CA TRP A 13 5.08 17.91 -3.96
C TRP A 13 4.95 18.97 -5.07
N PRO A 14 3.84 19.73 -5.15
CA PRO A 14 2.61 19.59 -4.35
C PRO A 14 1.81 18.33 -4.70
N TYR A 15 1.35 17.60 -3.68
CA TYR A 15 0.65 16.32 -3.86
C TYR A 15 -0.79 16.50 -4.35
N ARG A 16 -1.31 15.53 -5.11
CA ARG A 16 -2.72 15.50 -5.49
C ARG A 16 -3.61 15.42 -4.25
N ARG A 17 -4.72 16.15 -4.27
CA ARG A 17 -5.73 16.13 -3.21
C ARG A 17 -6.63 14.92 -3.42
N ILE A 18 -6.52 13.93 -2.53
CA ILE A 18 -7.32 12.70 -2.53
C ILE A 18 -8.40 12.75 -1.43
N PHE A 19 -9.56 12.14 -1.67
CA PHE A 19 -10.74 12.30 -0.80
C PHE A 19 -10.83 11.31 0.37
N LEU A 20 -9.71 10.82 0.88
CA LEU A 20 -9.70 9.85 1.99
C LEU A 20 -10.37 10.41 3.26
N ASP A 21 -10.18 11.69 3.54
CA ASP A 21 -10.79 12.37 4.68
C ASP A 21 -11.18 13.83 4.36
N ALA A 22 -11.60 14.57 5.39
CA ALA A 22 -12.08 15.95 5.26
C ALA A 22 -10.96 17.00 5.09
N MET A 23 -9.67 16.60 5.06
CA MET A 23 -8.54 17.53 4.99
C MET A 23 -8.56 18.36 3.70
N VAL A 24 -9.10 17.84 2.60
CA VAL A 24 -9.09 18.50 1.29
C VAL A 24 -10.41 19.17 0.88
N VAL A 25 -11.44 19.11 1.74
CA VAL A 25 -12.78 19.66 1.48
C VAL A 25 -13.17 20.65 2.57
N GLU A 26 -13.56 21.85 2.19
CA GLU A 26 -14.13 22.86 3.10
C GLU A 26 -15.60 22.55 3.41
N GLY A 27 -16.37 22.20 2.39
CA GLY A 27 -17.78 21.84 2.51
C GLY A 27 -18.29 21.12 1.27
N SER A 28 -19.35 20.35 1.42
CA SER A 28 -19.99 19.61 0.32
C SER A 28 -21.47 19.38 0.59
N GLY A 29 -22.25 19.20 -0.47
CA GLY A 29 -23.67 18.84 -0.40
C GLY A 29 -24.09 18.00 -1.60
N GLY A 30 -24.98 17.02 -1.39
CA GLY A 30 -25.46 16.14 -2.46
C GLY A 30 -24.41 15.16 -3.00
N LEU A 31 -23.31 14.94 -2.27
CA LEU A 31 -22.25 14.01 -2.64
C LEU A 31 -22.12 12.90 -1.60
N GLU A 32 -21.83 11.70 -2.08
CA GLU A 32 -21.46 10.56 -1.25
C GLU A 32 -19.94 10.34 -1.32
N ARG A 33 -19.31 10.09 -0.17
CA ARG A 33 -17.92 9.63 -0.14
C ARG A 33 -17.89 8.11 -0.29
N VAL A 34 -17.41 7.63 -1.43
CA VAL A 34 -17.40 6.19 -1.76
C VAL A 34 -15.98 5.65 -1.73
N PHE A 35 -15.73 4.65 -0.87
CA PHE A 35 -14.46 3.91 -0.83
C PHE A 35 -14.54 2.71 -1.78
N HIS A 36 -13.52 2.54 -2.63
CA HIS A 36 -13.52 1.50 -3.66
C HIS A 36 -12.57 0.35 -3.29
N ALA A 37 -13.05 -0.88 -3.45
CA ALA A 37 -12.22 -2.06 -3.41
C ALA A 37 -11.36 -2.18 -4.69
N ALA A 38 -10.16 -2.74 -4.56
CA ALA A 38 -9.39 -3.16 -5.72
C ALA A 38 -10.05 -4.39 -6.36
N ARG A 39 -10.00 -4.46 -7.68
CA ARG A 39 -10.63 -5.55 -8.45
C ARG A 39 -9.59 -6.60 -8.80
N LYS A 40 -9.87 -7.87 -8.53
CA LYS A 40 -8.98 -8.97 -8.97
C LYS A 40 -8.85 -8.96 -10.49
N HIS A 41 -7.61 -9.04 -10.96
CA HIS A 41 -7.31 -9.06 -12.38
C HIS A 41 -7.77 -10.39 -13.01
N PRO A 42 -8.37 -10.39 -14.22
CA PRO A 42 -8.87 -11.61 -14.85
C PRO A 42 -7.78 -12.63 -15.21
N ALA A 43 -6.52 -12.21 -15.30
CA ALA A 43 -5.38 -13.11 -15.51
C ALA A 43 -4.91 -13.85 -14.24
N ASN A 44 -5.57 -13.64 -13.09
CA ASN A 44 -5.18 -14.31 -11.86
C ASN A 44 -5.43 -15.84 -11.92
N PRO A 45 -4.55 -16.64 -11.31
CA PRO A 45 -3.25 -16.26 -10.72
C PRO A 45 -2.17 -16.04 -11.78
N VAL A 46 -1.25 -15.09 -11.53
CA VAL A 46 -0.16 -14.71 -12.45
C VAL A 46 1.17 -15.40 -12.14
N VAL A 47 1.37 -15.89 -10.90
CA VAL A 47 2.47 -16.81 -10.56
C VAL A 47 1.88 -17.99 -9.80
N VAL A 48 2.12 -19.20 -10.32
CA VAL A 48 1.64 -20.45 -9.74
C VAL A 48 2.79 -21.32 -9.28
N ARG A 49 2.48 -22.34 -8.48
CA ARG A 49 3.43 -23.40 -8.13
C ARG A 49 3.66 -24.32 -9.32
N ASP A 50 4.80 -24.20 -9.97
CA ASP A 50 5.16 -25.01 -11.15
C ASP A 50 6.60 -25.56 -11.09
N LYS A 51 7.33 -25.34 -9.99
CA LYS A 51 8.68 -25.85 -9.75
C LYS A 51 8.76 -26.72 -8.49
N PRO A 52 9.67 -27.71 -8.42
CA PRO A 52 9.75 -28.65 -7.30
C PRO A 52 10.21 -27.99 -5.99
N TRP A 53 11.00 -26.92 -6.04
CA TRP A 53 11.50 -26.20 -4.85
C TRP A 53 10.50 -25.19 -4.25
N GLU A 54 9.26 -25.14 -4.75
CA GLU A 54 8.29 -24.13 -4.33
C GLU A 54 7.39 -24.57 -3.16
N GLY A 55 7.60 -25.76 -2.59
CA GLY A 55 6.92 -26.21 -1.38
C GLY A 55 5.41 -25.94 -1.37
N TRP A 56 4.95 -25.13 -0.42
CA TRP A 56 3.55 -24.68 -0.31
C TRP A 56 3.26 -23.31 -0.96
N GLY A 57 4.29 -22.65 -1.50
CA GLY A 57 4.18 -21.37 -2.20
C GLY A 57 3.81 -21.52 -3.69
N PRO A 58 3.87 -20.41 -4.45
CA PRO A 58 4.46 -19.12 -4.09
C PRO A 58 3.61 -18.34 -3.07
N TYR A 59 4.28 -17.59 -2.20
CA TYR A 59 3.71 -16.77 -1.12
C TYR A 59 4.28 -15.36 -1.21
N LEU A 60 3.43 -14.37 -1.47
CA LEU A 60 3.85 -12.97 -1.56
C LEU A 60 3.50 -12.15 -0.32
N TYR A 61 4.51 -12.04 0.54
CA TYR A 61 4.67 -10.93 1.49
C TYR A 61 5.62 -9.84 0.99
N GLY A 62 6.50 -10.20 0.05
CA GLY A 62 7.71 -9.45 -0.23
C GLY A 62 7.54 -8.19 -1.09
N THR A 63 8.40 -8.04 -2.09
CA THR A 63 8.55 -6.78 -2.83
C THR A 63 8.33 -7.01 -4.32
N VAL A 64 7.50 -6.18 -4.94
CA VAL A 64 7.42 -6.03 -6.39
C VAL A 64 7.76 -4.57 -6.73
N MET A 65 8.70 -4.35 -7.63
CA MET A 65 9.08 -3.01 -8.06
C MET A 65 9.66 -2.98 -9.47
N TRP A 66 9.57 -1.82 -10.12
CA TRP A 66 10.31 -1.53 -11.34
C TRP A 66 11.80 -1.34 -11.02
N ASP A 67 12.65 -1.99 -11.80
CA ASP A 67 14.09 -1.74 -11.81
C ASP A 67 14.67 -2.14 -13.16
N ASP A 68 15.45 -1.22 -13.76
CA ASP A 68 16.13 -1.44 -15.03
C ASP A 68 15.19 -1.91 -16.17
N GLY A 69 14.04 -1.24 -16.30
CA GLY A 69 13.06 -1.50 -17.36
C GLY A 69 12.20 -2.76 -17.16
N LYS A 70 12.41 -3.54 -16.09
CA LYS A 70 11.62 -4.72 -15.75
C LYS A 70 10.93 -4.59 -14.41
N LEU A 71 9.81 -5.29 -14.24
CA LEU A 71 9.27 -5.60 -12.92
C LEU A 71 10.05 -6.76 -12.32
N LYS A 72 10.46 -6.60 -11.07
CA LYS A 72 11.17 -7.59 -10.29
C LYS A 72 10.35 -7.94 -9.06
N MET A 73 10.25 -9.23 -8.77
CA MET A 73 9.51 -9.75 -7.63
C MET A 73 10.44 -10.57 -6.75
N TRP A 74 10.57 -10.17 -5.49
CA TRP A 74 11.15 -10.95 -4.42
C TRP A 74 10.02 -11.50 -3.57
N TYR A 75 9.78 -12.80 -3.70
CA TYR A 75 8.72 -13.51 -3.01
C TYR A 75 9.32 -14.63 -2.15
N GLN A 76 8.47 -15.38 -1.45
CA GLN A 76 8.92 -16.52 -0.67
C GLN A 76 8.10 -17.76 -0.94
N VAL A 77 8.63 -18.91 -0.52
CA VAL A 77 7.88 -20.17 -0.38
C VAL A 77 8.01 -20.66 1.04
N ILE A 78 7.08 -21.50 1.45
CA ILE A 78 7.19 -22.23 2.69
C ILE A 78 7.63 -23.66 2.37
N ASN A 79 8.67 -24.13 3.06
CA ASN A 79 9.25 -25.46 2.89
C ASN A 79 9.14 -26.26 4.19
N PRO A 80 9.05 -27.60 4.09
CA PRO A 80 9.01 -28.47 5.26
C PRO A 80 10.35 -28.50 6.02
N ASP A 81 11.49 -28.22 5.35
CA ASP A 81 12.80 -28.16 6.01
C ASP A 81 12.86 -26.95 6.95
N PRO A 82 13.04 -27.15 8.28
CA PRO A 82 13.11 -26.07 9.26
C PRO A 82 14.21 -25.03 9.00
N LYS A 83 15.34 -25.41 8.38
CA LYS A 83 16.46 -24.48 8.10
C LYS A 83 16.15 -23.49 6.97
N THR A 84 15.32 -23.93 6.03
CA THR A 84 14.92 -23.16 4.84
C THR A 84 13.41 -22.94 4.81
N HIS A 85 12.78 -22.95 6.00
CA HIS A 85 11.33 -23.03 6.14
C HIS A 85 10.63 -21.89 5.41
N ALA A 86 11.19 -20.68 5.44
CA ALA A 86 10.89 -19.64 4.47
C ALA A 86 12.10 -19.35 3.58
N SER A 87 12.01 -19.72 2.31
CA SER A 87 13.05 -19.43 1.32
C SER A 87 12.63 -18.27 0.43
N MET A 88 13.56 -17.36 0.15
CA MET A 88 13.34 -16.23 -0.75
C MET A 88 13.62 -16.63 -2.21
N LEU A 89 12.76 -16.19 -3.12
CA LEU A 89 12.82 -16.45 -4.56
C LEU A 89 12.70 -15.16 -5.35
N TYR A 90 13.05 -15.24 -6.63
CA TYR A 90 13.02 -14.13 -7.57
C TYR A 90 12.25 -14.45 -8.84
N ALA A 91 11.50 -13.47 -9.36
CA ALA A 91 10.92 -13.52 -10.70
C ALA A 91 11.00 -12.15 -11.38
N GLU A 92 10.95 -12.13 -12.71
CA GLU A 92 10.95 -10.91 -13.52
C GLU A 92 9.82 -10.89 -14.55
N SER A 93 9.35 -9.71 -14.92
CA SER A 93 8.27 -9.51 -15.88
C SER A 93 8.45 -8.19 -16.64
N ASP A 94 8.04 -8.18 -17.91
CA ASP A 94 8.03 -6.96 -18.73
C ASP A 94 6.67 -6.25 -18.69
N ASP A 95 5.59 -6.97 -18.37
CA ASP A 95 4.21 -6.48 -18.43
C ASP A 95 3.45 -6.56 -17.08
N GLY A 96 4.05 -7.20 -16.08
CA GLY A 96 3.46 -7.45 -14.76
C GLY A 96 2.50 -8.63 -14.70
N ILE A 97 2.18 -9.25 -15.83
CA ILE A 97 1.22 -10.36 -15.92
C ILE A 97 1.96 -11.69 -16.15
N HIS A 98 2.93 -11.70 -17.06
CA HIS A 98 3.71 -12.89 -17.39
C HIS A 98 5.06 -12.84 -16.69
N TRP A 99 5.31 -13.82 -15.82
CA TRP A 99 6.49 -13.85 -14.97
C TRP A 99 7.44 -14.97 -15.37
N VAL A 100 8.72 -14.62 -15.50
CA VAL A 100 9.83 -15.55 -15.72
C VAL A 100 10.50 -15.84 -14.38
N LYS A 101 10.69 -17.13 -14.07
CA LYS A 101 11.49 -17.63 -12.93
C LYS A 101 12.89 -18.01 -13.45
N PRO A 102 13.88 -17.09 -13.43
CA PRO A 102 15.17 -17.34 -14.05
C PRO A 102 15.99 -18.40 -13.30
N LYS A 103 16.84 -19.14 -14.02
CA LYS A 103 17.85 -20.03 -13.41
C LYS A 103 19.02 -19.19 -12.92
N LEU A 104 19.10 -18.96 -11.61
CA LEU A 104 20.05 -18.02 -11.02
C LEU A 104 21.41 -18.62 -10.70
N GLY A 105 21.51 -19.94 -10.52
CA GLY A 105 22.77 -20.60 -10.18
C GLY A 105 23.27 -20.32 -8.76
N ILE A 106 22.42 -19.83 -7.86
CA ILE A 106 22.82 -19.32 -6.54
C ILE A 106 22.76 -20.43 -5.48
N VAL A 107 21.59 -21.03 -5.27
CA VAL A 107 21.34 -22.03 -4.21
C VAL A 107 21.33 -23.44 -4.79
N ASP A 108 21.96 -24.40 -4.12
CA ASP A 108 21.81 -25.81 -4.45
C ASP A 108 20.47 -26.35 -3.92
N TYR A 109 19.69 -26.96 -4.80
CA TYR A 109 18.48 -27.69 -4.45
C TYR A 109 18.56 -29.09 -5.05
N GLN A 110 18.72 -30.10 -4.20
CA GLN A 110 18.81 -31.51 -4.58
C GLN A 110 19.88 -31.77 -5.66
N GLY A 111 21.06 -31.13 -5.55
CA GLY A 111 22.19 -31.31 -6.46
C GLY A 111 22.10 -30.50 -7.76
N SER A 112 21.17 -29.55 -7.85
CA SER A 112 21.07 -28.64 -8.99
C SER A 112 20.89 -27.18 -8.56
N ARG A 113 21.53 -26.27 -9.28
CA ARG A 113 21.37 -24.81 -9.11
C ARG A 113 20.48 -24.15 -10.17
N ASP A 114 19.80 -24.96 -10.98
CA ASP A 114 18.86 -24.52 -12.01
C ASP A 114 17.50 -24.10 -11.41
N ASN A 115 17.54 -23.13 -10.50
CA ASN A 115 16.39 -22.62 -9.75
C ASN A 115 16.48 -21.10 -9.56
N ASN A 116 15.43 -20.51 -9.01
CA ASN A 116 15.32 -19.07 -8.72
C ASN A 116 15.38 -18.73 -7.22
N LEU A 117 15.99 -19.58 -6.41
CA LEU A 117 16.19 -19.37 -4.97
C LEU A 117 17.36 -18.39 -4.72
N LEU A 118 17.24 -17.56 -3.67
CA LEU A 118 18.21 -16.50 -3.35
C LEU A 118 19.03 -16.73 -2.08
N ALA A 119 18.57 -17.56 -1.14
CA ALA A 119 19.27 -17.78 0.12
C ALA A 119 19.04 -19.21 0.65
N GLU A 120 20.09 -19.77 1.27
CA GLU A 120 20.06 -21.03 2.03
C GLU A 120 19.68 -20.80 3.52
N ARG A 121 19.19 -19.61 3.85
CA ARG A 121 18.80 -19.21 5.20
C ARG A 121 17.34 -18.78 5.20
N GLU A 122 16.63 -19.17 6.25
CA GLU A 122 15.27 -18.73 6.52
C GLU A 122 15.15 -17.20 6.53
N LEU A 123 14.23 -16.67 5.73
CA LEU A 123 13.84 -15.26 5.73
C LEU A 123 12.36 -15.12 5.37
N TRP A 124 11.58 -14.64 6.33
CA TRP A 124 10.18 -14.29 6.18
C TRP A 124 10.00 -12.80 5.84
N ILE A 125 9.01 -12.54 4.98
CA ILE A 125 8.53 -11.22 4.59
C ILE A 125 9.66 -10.34 4.01
N PRO A 126 10.33 -10.79 2.94
CA PRO A 126 11.49 -10.09 2.38
C PRO A 126 11.10 -8.73 1.81
N SER A 127 11.52 -7.67 2.51
CA SER A 127 11.35 -6.28 2.12
C SER A 127 12.64 -5.80 1.46
N VAL A 128 12.66 -5.74 0.12
CA VAL A 128 13.85 -5.40 -0.68
C VAL A 128 13.82 -3.92 -1.04
N MET A 129 14.97 -3.26 -0.94
CA MET A 129 15.15 -1.86 -1.30
C MET A 129 16.48 -1.66 -2.03
N LYS A 130 16.50 -0.72 -2.97
CA LYS A 130 17.71 -0.29 -3.69
C LYS A 130 18.17 1.07 -3.19
N PHE A 131 19.46 1.27 -2.97
CA PHE A 131 19.96 2.60 -2.60
C PHE A 131 20.29 3.46 -3.82
N VAL A 132 20.05 4.77 -3.69
CA VAL A 132 20.42 5.77 -4.71
C VAL A 132 21.94 5.98 -4.70
N ASN A 133 22.50 6.18 -3.51
CA ASN A 133 23.93 6.42 -3.28
C ASN A 133 24.42 5.40 -2.25
N PRO A 134 24.76 4.18 -2.69
CA PRO A 134 25.25 3.15 -1.79
C PRO A 134 26.65 3.51 -1.25
N GLU A 135 26.94 3.11 -0.01
CA GLU A 135 28.28 3.30 0.60
C GLU A 135 29.39 2.54 -0.13
N SER A 136 29.03 1.45 -0.81
CA SER A 136 29.92 0.60 -1.61
C SER A 136 29.09 -0.21 -2.58
N ASP A 137 29.70 -0.75 -3.64
CA ASP A 137 29.01 -1.60 -4.61
C ASP A 137 28.34 -2.82 -3.96
N GLU A 138 28.94 -3.40 -2.93
CA GLU A 138 28.39 -4.53 -2.17
C GLU A 138 27.10 -4.19 -1.41
N LYS A 139 26.87 -2.90 -1.13
CA LYS A 139 25.69 -2.41 -0.43
C LYS A 139 24.78 -1.62 -1.37
N LYS A 140 24.56 -2.08 -2.60
CA LYS A 140 23.64 -1.43 -3.55
C LYS A 140 22.17 -1.71 -3.25
N TRP A 141 21.91 -2.89 -2.71
CA TRP A 141 20.60 -3.37 -2.31
C TRP A 141 20.63 -3.80 -0.85
N VAL A 142 19.48 -3.73 -0.20
CA VAL A 142 19.24 -4.29 1.12
C VAL A 142 17.96 -5.09 1.12
N VAL A 143 17.94 -6.20 1.85
CA VAL A 143 16.72 -6.91 2.21
C VAL A 143 16.59 -6.91 3.72
N TYR A 144 15.38 -6.66 4.20
CA TYR A 144 14.98 -6.84 5.59
C TYR A 144 13.93 -7.94 5.69
N GLY A 145 13.88 -8.63 6.82
CA GLY A 145 12.83 -9.60 7.12
C GLY A 145 13.00 -10.23 8.49
N TRP A 146 12.20 -11.25 8.79
CA TRP A 146 12.27 -12.01 10.03
C TRP A 146 12.93 -13.37 9.79
N GLY A 147 13.94 -13.73 10.59
CA GLY A 147 14.73 -14.95 10.37
C GLY A 147 14.74 -15.83 11.60
N GLY A 148 13.60 -16.44 11.94
CA GLY A 148 13.56 -17.44 12.99
C GLY A 148 14.11 -16.92 14.32
N GLU A 149 15.13 -17.61 14.82
CA GLU A 149 15.86 -17.30 16.05
C GLU A 149 16.52 -15.90 16.07
N TYR A 150 16.79 -15.33 14.89
CA TYR A 150 17.46 -14.02 14.77
C TYR A 150 16.51 -12.83 14.85
N GLY A 151 15.19 -13.06 14.78
CA GLY A 151 14.21 -11.97 14.73
C GLY A 151 14.35 -11.08 13.48
N PRO A 152 13.96 -9.79 13.57
CA PRO A 152 14.14 -8.85 12.47
C PRO A 152 15.62 -8.57 12.19
N HIS A 153 16.06 -8.75 10.94
CA HIS A 153 17.46 -8.64 10.51
C HIS A 153 17.57 -8.24 9.03
N LEU A 154 18.80 -8.08 8.52
CA LEU A 154 19.04 -7.58 7.16
C LEU A 154 20.25 -8.24 6.46
N ALA A 155 20.26 -8.18 5.13
CA ALA A 155 21.40 -8.50 4.29
C ALA A 155 21.59 -7.45 3.19
N TYR A 156 22.82 -7.28 2.73
CA TYR A 156 23.16 -6.40 1.61
C TYR A 156 23.48 -7.20 0.35
N SER A 157 23.28 -6.61 -0.82
CA SER A 157 23.61 -7.24 -2.10
C SER A 157 24.08 -6.21 -3.13
N PRO A 158 25.05 -6.56 -4.00
CA PRO A 158 25.43 -5.71 -5.13
C PRO A 158 24.43 -5.72 -6.28
N ASP A 159 23.68 -6.82 -6.45
CA ASP A 159 22.81 -7.06 -7.61
C ASP A 159 21.34 -7.27 -7.24
N GLY A 160 21.02 -7.35 -5.94
CA GLY A 160 19.68 -7.64 -5.44
C GLY A 160 19.34 -9.13 -5.50
N LEU A 161 20.31 -10.01 -5.77
CA LEU A 161 20.13 -11.45 -5.87
C LEU A 161 21.06 -12.20 -4.90
N ARG A 162 22.33 -11.79 -4.81
CA ARG A 162 23.34 -12.41 -3.94
C ARG A 162 23.45 -11.62 -2.65
N PHE A 163 22.73 -12.06 -1.63
CA PHE A 163 22.66 -11.37 -0.34
C PHE A 163 23.72 -11.88 0.64
N ARG A 164 24.46 -10.93 1.22
CA ARG A 164 25.41 -11.15 2.32
C ARG A 164 24.81 -10.61 3.61
N TRP A 165 24.61 -11.50 4.57
CA TRP A 165 24.01 -11.16 5.85
C TRP A 165 24.86 -10.15 6.60
N TYR A 166 24.19 -9.18 7.20
CA TYR A 166 24.86 -8.21 8.04
C TYR A 166 25.05 -8.81 9.44
N GLU A 167 26.30 -9.11 9.79
CA GLU A 167 26.69 -9.69 11.07
C GLU A 167 27.24 -8.60 11.99
N LYS A 168 26.62 -8.42 13.17
CA LYS A 168 27.17 -7.59 14.26
C LYS A 168 27.85 -8.52 15.29
N PRO A 169 28.95 -8.09 15.95
CA PRO A 169 29.63 -8.88 16.98
C PRO A 169 28.71 -9.31 18.13
N GLU A 170 27.69 -8.49 18.39
CA GLU A 170 26.58 -8.76 19.30
C GLU A 170 25.34 -9.01 18.43
N TYR A 171 25.03 -10.27 18.15
CA TYR A 171 23.82 -10.67 17.40
C TYR A 171 22.55 -10.29 18.18
N THR A 172 22.21 -9.01 18.13
CA THR A 172 20.97 -8.45 18.64
C THR A 172 20.12 -8.10 17.43
N LYS A 173 18.98 -8.78 17.31
CA LYS A 173 17.87 -8.42 16.40
C LYS A 173 17.70 -6.90 16.28
N LEU A 174 17.32 -6.40 15.11
CA LEU A 174 17.20 -4.96 14.84
C LEU A 174 16.30 -4.24 15.86
N PHE A 175 15.22 -4.92 16.28
CA PHE A 175 14.37 -4.54 17.41
C PHE A 175 13.55 -5.76 17.87
N SER A 176 12.92 -5.67 19.05
CA SER A 176 12.05 -6.74 19.55
C SER A 176 10.66 -6.69 18.90
N SER A 177 10.21 -7.81 18.31
CA SER A 177 8.91 -7.99 17.67
C SER A 177 8.46 -9.46 17.70
N SER A 178 7.27 -9.73 17.15
CA SER A 178 6.84 -11.06 16.70
C SER A 178 7.31 -11.34 15.25
N ASP A 179 6.83 -12.41 14.62
CA ASP A 179 7.28 -12.95 13.32
C ASP A 179 6.85 -12.14 12.09
N VAL A 180 5.84 -11.27 12.22
CA VAL A 180 5.36 -10.43 11.12
C VAL A 180 5.93 -9.01 11.22
N VAL A 181 6.77 -8.64 10.25
CA VAL A 181 7.41 -7.32 10.13
C VAL A 181 7.40 -6.87 8.67
N ASN A 182 7.02 -5.62 8.40
CA ASN A 182 7.03 -5.05 7.05
C ASN A 182 7.87 -3.78 7.03
N PHE A 183 8.99 -3.82 6.32
CA PHE A 183 9.91 -2.69 6.23
C PHE A 183 9.63 -1.86 5.00
N PHE A 184 9.69 -0.54 5.13
CA PHE A 184 9.54 0.41 4.03
C PHE A 184 10.39 1.65 4.26
N TYR A 185 10.63 2.41 3.19
CA TYR A 185 11.28 3.71 3.27
C TYR A 185 10.22 4.81 3.27
N ASP A 186 10.19 5.62 4.32
CA ASP A 186 9.39 6.83 4.43
C ASP A 186 10.14 7.95 3.69
N SER A 187 9.74 8.17 2.43
CA SER A 187 10.34 9.15 1.54
C SER A 187 10.04 10.60 1.94
N TYR A 188 8.98 10.83 2.73
CA TYR A 188 8.60 12.18 3.15
C TYR A 188 9.47 12.69 4.30
N ARG A 189 9.92 11.78 5.17
CA ARG A 189 10.82 12.09 6.29
C ARG A 189 12.24 11.55 6.10
N GLN A 190 12.52 10.97 4.94
CA GLN A 190 13.82 10.40 4.55
C GLN A 190 14.39 9.43 5.59
N ARG A 191 13.55 8.47 6.03
CA ARG A 191 13.90 7.50 7.08
C ARG A 191 13.34 6.12 6.76
N TYR A 192 13.86 5.10 7.42
CA TYR A 192 13.34 3.75 7.37
C TYR A 192 12.26 3.57 8.43
N ALA A 193 11.28 2.75 8.12
CA ALA A 193 10.19 2.40 9.01
C ALA A 193 9.86 0.92 8.88
N SER A 194 9.34 0.34 9.95
CA SER A 194 8.80 -1.01 9.96
C SER A 194 7.52 -1.05 10.75
N THR A 195 6.43 -1.51 10.15
CA THR A 195 5.31 -2.01 10.95
C THR A 195 5.68 -3.38 11.48
N TYR A 196 5.27 -3.70 12.70
CA TYR A 196 5.54 -5.00 13.31
C TYR A 196 4.34 -5.52 14.06
N LYS A 197 4.14 -6.84 14.05
CA LYS A 197 3.09 -7.48 14.82
C LYS A 197 3.42 -7.42 16.30
N CYS A 198 2.48 -6.86 17.04
CA CYS A 198 2.48 -6.75 18.49
C CYS A 198 1.13 -7.21 19.04
N HIS A 199 0.89 -6.96 20.32
CA HIS A 199 -0.33 -7.39 20.99
C HIS A 199 -1.08 -6.21 21.58
N SER A 200 -2.41 -6.33 21.61
CA SER A 200 -3.33 -5.47 22.35
C SER A 200 -4.33 -6.33 23.13
N ARG A 201 -5.31 -5.69 23.79
CA ARG A 201 -6.44 -6.39 24.43
C ARG A 201 -7.27 -7.24 23.45
N ARG A 202 -7.19 -6.96 22.14
CA ARG A 202 -7.85 -7.71 21.06
C ARG A 202 -6.85 -8.58 20.28
N HIS A 203 -5.80 -9.07 20.94
CA HIS A 203 -4.74 -9.92 20.37
C HIS A 203 -3.86 -9.23 19.31
N ARG A 204 -3.63 -9.87 18.15
CA ARG A 204 -2.66 -9.40 17.15
C ARG A 204 -3.03 -7.99 16.69
N SER A 205 -2.05 -7.12 16.75
CA SER A 205 -2.14 -5.69 16.43
C SER A 205 -0.82 -5.24 15.81
N VAL A 206 -0.73 -3.99 15.41
CA VAL A 206 0.42 -3.47 14.67
C VAL A 206 1.05 -2.32 15.46
N GLY A 207 2.37 -2.41 15.68
CA GLY A 207 3.23 -1.35 16.17
C GLY A 207 4.10 -0.76 15.04
N ILE A 208 4.90 0.26 15.37
CA ILE A 208 5.81 0.93 14.44
C ILE A 208 7.21 1.05 15.05
N ALA A 209 8.24 0.75 14.25
CA ALA A 209 9.63 1.03 14.55
C ALA A 209 10.22 1.94 13.46
N LEU A 210 11.13 2.83 13.84
CA LEU A 210 11.72 3.85 12.97
C LEU A 210 13.24 3.78 13.04
N SER A 211 13.90 4.14 11.94
CA SER A 211 15.36 4.21 11.87
C SER A 211 15.81 5.27 10.87
N LYS A 212 16.88 6.01 11.20
CA LYS A 212 17.49 6.98 10.26
C LYS A 212 18.46 6.33 9.28
N ASP A 213 19.13 5.26 9.71
CA ASP A 213 20.24 4.62 9.00
C ASP A 213 19.88 3.22 8.45
N GLY A 214 18.76 2.65 8.88
CA GLY A 214 18.32 1.29 8.55
C GLY A 214 18.93 0.22 9.46
N ILE A 215 19.79 0.61 10.42
CA ILE A 215 20.56 -0.31 11.26
C ILE A 215 20.19 -0.13 12.74
N SER A 216 19.99 1.11 13.17
CA SER A 216 19.68 1.50 14.53
C SER A 216 18.20 1.88 14.61
N TRP A 217 17.41 1.08 15.33
CA TRP A 217 15.95 1.20 15.36
C TRP A 217 15.44 1.58 16.73
N TYR A 218 14.37 2.38 16.77
CA TYR A 218 13.64 2.71 17.99
C TYR A 218 12.15 2.66 17.75
N LYS A 219 11.37 2.47 18.82
CA LYS A 219 9.91 2.50 18.79
C LYS A 219 9.45 3.84 19.35
N PRO A 220 8.81 4.71 18.55
CA PRO A 220 8.28 5.97 19.08
C PRO A 220 7.15 5.74 20.10
N ILE A 221 6.46 4.61 20.01
CA ILE A 221 5.44 4.14 20.95
C ILE A 221 5.70 2.65 21.22
N GLU A 222 5.84 2.28 22.49
CA GLU A 222 5.85 0.88 22.91
C GLU A 222 4.41 0.35 22.94
N GLY A 223 4.00 -0.36 21.89
CA GLY A 223 2.67 -0.96 21.81
C GLY A 223 2.01 -0.82 20.44
N PRO A 224 0.69 -1.09 20.35
CA PRO A 224 -0.05 -0.98 19.10
C PRO A 224 -0.33 0.48 18.73
N ILE A 225 -0.10 0.82 17.46
CA ILE A 225 -0.54 2.05 16.79
C ILE A 225 -1.75 1.79 15.87
N PHE A 226 -2.05 0.52 15.60
CA PHE A 226 -3.21 0.09 14.84
C PHE A 226 -3.68 -1.29 15.31
N GLY A 227 -4.98 -1.50 15.39
CA GLY A 227 -5.58 -2.76 15.84
C GLY A 227 -7.08 -2.79 15.58
N ALA A 228 -7.70 -3.93 15.87
CA ALA A 228 -9.16 -4.05 15.83
C ALA A 228 -9.81 -3.14 16.89
N ASP A 229 -10.97 -2.59 16.57
CA ASP A 229 -11.76 -1.69 17.42
C ASP A 229 -13.19 -2.23 17.62
N ASP A 230 -14.03 -1.50 18.35
CA ASP A 230 -15.38 -1.95 18.70
C ASP A 230 -16.36 -1.97 17.51
N LEU A 231 -15.98 -1.48 16.33
CA LEU A 231 -16.73 -1.63 15.08
C LEU A 231 -16.41 -2.94 14.34
N ASP A 232 -15.32 -3.61 14.70
CA ASP A 232 -14.99 -4.92 14.13
C ASP A 232 -15.80 -6.04 14.81
N PRO A 233 -16.24 -7.07 14.04
CA PRO A 233 -16.85 -8.27 14.60
C PRO A 233 -15.97 -8.93 15.67
N ASP A 234 -16.61 -9.68 16.57
CA ASP A 234 -15.96 -10.29 17.73
C ASP A 234 -14.72 -11.11 17.34
N ALA A 235 -13.63 -10.90 18.08
CA ALA A 235 -12.32 -11.54 17.92
C ALA A 235 -11.51 -11.20 16.66
N THR A 236 -11.92 -10.21 15.86
CA THR A 236 -11.09 -9.69 14.76
C THR A 236 -9.70 -9.28 15.25
N GLN A 237 -8.67 -9.66 14.50
CA GLN A 237 -7.28 -9.31 14.81
C GLN A 237 -6.60 -8.75 13.56
N VAL A 238 -5.52 -7.99 13.75
CA VAL A 238 -4.71 -7.49 12.64
C VAL A 238 -3.41 -8.29 12.58
N TYR A 239 -3.27 -9.14 11.56
CA TYR A 239 -2.12 -10.03 11.42
C TYR A 239 -0.82 -9.28 11.07
N GLY A 240 -0.95 -8.27 10.22
CA GLY A 240 0.13 -7.39 9.77
C GLY A 240 -0.44 -6.27 8.92
N MET A 241 0.41 -5.30 8.56
CA MET A 241 -0.01 -4.16 7.76
C MET A 241 1.19 -3.56 7.02
N PRO A 242 1.46 -3.98 5.77
CA PRO A 242 2.37 -3.25 4.90
C PRO A 242 1.92 -1.80 4.71
N VAL A 243 2.90 -0.91 4.62
CA VAL A 243 2.67 0.53 4.48
C VAL A 243 3.52 1.10 3.36
N PHE A 244 2.95 2.04 2.61
CA PHE A 244 3.65 2.80 1.59
C PHE A 244 3.22 4.27 1.56
N CYS A 245 4.13 5.13 1.11
CA CYS A 245 3.87 6.55 0.88
C CYS A 245 3.01 6.74 -0.37
N TYR A 246 1.98 7.58 -0.29
CA TYR A 246 1.14 7.94 -1.43
C TYR A 246 0.56 9.36 -1.29
N GLN A 247 0.87 10.26 -2.22
CA GLN A 247 0.31 11.62 -2.31
C GLN A 247 0.29 12.40 -0.98
N GLY A 248 1.38 12.36 -0.22
CA GLY A 248 1.53 13.08 1.05
C GLY A 248 0.96 12.40 2.29
N CYS A 249 0.32 11.24 2.15
CA CYS A 249 -0.10 10.39 3.26
C CYS A 249 0.53 9.00 3.18
N TYR A 250 0.24 8.17 4.18
CA TYR A 250 0.62 6.76 4.22
C TYR A 250 -0.60 5.90 4.05
N ILE A 251 -0.51 4.89 3.18
CA ILE A 251 -1.55 3.88 2.98
C ILE A 251 -1.11 2.59 3.64
N GLY A 252 -1.99 1.99 4.43
CA GLY A 252 -1.81 0.71 5.11
C GLY A 252 -2.74 -0.34 4.52
N LEU A 253 -2.19 -1.52 4.25
CA LEU A 253 -2.90 -2.71 3.79
C LEU A 253 -3.06 -3.68 4.96
N ALA A 254 -4.07 -3.46 5.80
CA ALA A 254 -4.26 -4.26 7.00
C ALA A 254 -4.73 -5.67 6.65
N TRP A 255 -3.96 -6.69 7.04
CA TRP A 255 -4.33 -8.09 6.90
C TRP A 255 -5.23 -8.48 8.07
N ILE A 256 -6.53 -8.54 7.81
CA ILE A 256 -7.55 -8.77 8.84
C ILE A 256 -7.76 -10.26 9.02
N TYR A 257 -7.41 -10.75 10.20
CA TYR A 257 -7.61 -12.13 10.59
C TYR A 257 -8.97 -12.28 11.26
N HIS A 258 -9.83 -13.09 10.65
CA HIS A 258 -11.18 -13.36 11.12
C HIS A 258 -11.19 -14.52 12.10
N SER A 259 -11.21 -14.19 13.39
CA SER A 259 -11.50 -15.15 14.47
C SER A 259 -12.95 -14.99 14.95
N ARG A 260 -13.45 -15.91 15.76
CA ARG A 260 -14.77 -15.78 16.44
C ARG A 260 -14.69 -15.65 17.96
N TRP A 261 -13.59 -16.08 18.58
CA TRP A 261 -13.49 -16.14 20.04
C TRP A 261 -12.23 -15.43 20.55
N ILE A 262 -12.42 -14.59 21.58
CA ILE A 262 -11.36 -14.02 22.42
C ILE A 262 -11.47 -14.72 23.77
N LYS A 263 -10.49 -15.54 24.16
CA LYS A 263 -10.41 -16.02 25.54
C LYS A 263 -9.50 -15.08 26.34
N TYR A 264 -10.02 -14.55 27.45
CA TYR A 264 -9.29 -13.66 28.35
C TYR A 264 -8.15 -14.44 29.06
N GLY A 265 -6.92 -13.92 29.04
CA GLY A 265 -5.77 -14.50 29.73
C GLY A 265 -4.42 -14.09 29.12
N ALA A 266 -3.34 -14.18 29.90
CA ALA A 266 -1.98 -14.01 29.38
C ALA A 266 -1.65 -15.15 28.38
N TYR A 267 -0.85 -14.86 27.36
CA TYR A 267 -0.28 -15.85 26.43
C TYR A 267 0.58 -16.84 27.23
N THR A 268 0.02 -17.95 27.71
CA THR A 268 0.80 -18.98 28.41
C THR A 268 1.41 -20.00 27.45
N SER A 269 0.80 -20.24 26.27
CA SER A 269 1.41 -21.02 25.17
C SER A 269 0.65 -20.87 23.82
N PRO A 270 1.28 -21.19 22.67
CA PRO A 270 0.61 -21.30 21.37
C PRO A 270 -0.57 -22.29 21.34
N GLN A 271 -0.53 -23.35 22.16
CA GLN A 271 -1.62 -24.33 22.28
C GLN A 271 -2.91 -23.70 22.81
N VAL A 272 -2.83 -22.81 23.81
CA VAL A 272 -4.02 -22.13 24.36
C VAL A 272 -4.66 -21.19 23.33
N MET A 273 -3.86 -20.62 22.42
CA MET A 273 -4.39 -19.81 21.31
C MET A 273 -5.12 -20.67 20.29
N TYR A 274 -4.56 -21.82 19.91
CA TYR A 274 -5.18 -22.76 18.97
C TYR A 274 -6.52 -23.27 19.52
N GLU A 275 -6.56 -23.70 20.78
CA GLU A 275 -7.79 -24.10 21.47
C GLU A 275 -8.81 -22.94 21.53
N ALA A 276 -8.36 -21.72 21.85
CA ALA A 276 -9.25 -20.57 21.94
C ALA A 276 -9.85 -20.15 20.59
N GLN A 277 -9.23 -20.52 19.47
CA GLN A 277 -9.70 -20.17 18.12
C GLN A 277 -10.41 -21.33 17.43
N GLU A 278 -10.54 -22.49 18.08
CA GLU A 278 -11.21 -23.65 17.51
C GLU A 278 -12.61 -23.30 16.97
N GLY A 279 -12.88 -23.68 15.72
CA GLY A 279 -14.13 -23.36 15.03
C GLY A 279 -14.24 -21.93 14.49
N SER A 280 -13.19 -21.12 14.58
CA SER A 280 -13.13 -19.81 13.93
C SER A 280 -12.95 -19.92 12.40
N PRO A 281 -13.31 -18.87 11.64
CA PRO A 281 -13.05 -18.84 10.20
C PRO A 281 -11.56 -18.95 9.87
N CYS A 282 -10.71 -18.27 10.66
CA CYS A 282 -9.25 -18.23 10.46
C CYS A 282 -8.85 -17.81 9.04
N THR A 283 -9.70 -17.02 8.38
CA THR A 283 -9.45 -16.45 7.07
C THR A 283 -8.76 -15.10 7.20
N VAL A 284 -8.09 -14.66 6.13
CA VAL A 284 -7.40 -13.37 6.11
C VAL A 284 -7.73 -12.59 4.83
N ASP A 285 -8.40 -11.45 4.97
CA ASP A 285 -8.58 -10.49 3.87
C ASP A 285 -7.77 -9.21 4.11
N VAL A 286 -7.82 -8.31 3.13
CA VAL A 286 -7.09 -7.04 3.19
C VAL A 286 -8.08 -5.89 3.32
N GLN A 287 -7.88 -5.03 4.32
CA GLN A 287 -8.61 -3.77 4.47
C GLN A 287 -7.70 -2.56 4.30
N LEU A 288 -8.30 -1.45 3.85
CA LEU A 288 -7.62 -0.19 3.65
C LEU A 288 -7.59 0.64 4.94
N ALA A 289 -6.41 1.17 5.27
CA ALA A 289 -6.22 2.19 6.29
C ALA A 289 -5.32 3.33 5.75
N TRP A 290 -5.39 4.51 6.35
CA TRP A 290 -4.49 5.62 6.02
C TRP A 290 -4.08 6.42 7.25
N SER A 291 -2.94 7.10 7.14
CA SER A 291 -2.37 7.95 8.18
C SER A 291 -1.63 9.15 7.59
N TRP A 292 -1.52 10.24 8.34
CA TRP A 292 -0.72 11.41 7.98
C TRP A 292 0.64 11.45 8.71
N ASP A 293 0.84 10.61 9.74
CA ASP A 293 2.00 10.68 10.63
C ASP A 293 2.60 9.30 11.01
N LEU A 294 2.04 8.20 10.48
CA LEU A 294 2.33 6.79 10.81
C LEU A 294 1.90 6.33 12.20
N ILE A 295 1.33 7.22 13.01
CA ILE A 295 0.92 6.94 14.39
C ILE A 295 -0.59 6.84 14.49
N ASN A 296 -1.30 7.82 13.93
CA ASN A 296 -2.75 7.91 13.95
C ASN A 296 -3.32 7.38 12.64
N TRP A 297 -4.10 6.31 12.73
CA TRP A 297 -4.63 5.60 11.57
C TRP A 297 -6.16 5.68 11.51
N THR A 298 -6.67 5.86 10.30
CA THR A 298 -8.10 5.85 9.98
C THR A 298 -8.40 4.67 9.06
N ARG A 299 -9.62 4.12 9.15
CA ARG A 299 -10.13 3.03 8.32
C ARG A 299 -11.42 3.44 7.62
N THR A 300 -11.77 2.73 6.55
CA THR A 300 -13.04 2.91 5.86
C THR A 300 -14.22 2.67 6.83
N PRO A 301 -15.27 3.51 6.87
CA PRO A 301 -16.33 3.38 7.87
C PRO A 301 -17.00 2.01 7.90
N GLU A 302 -17.24 1.41 6.73
CA GLU A 302 -17.91 0.11 6.60
C GLU A 302 -17.00 -1.10 6.84
N ARG A 303 -15.69 -0.92 7.02
CA ARG A 303 -14.72 -2.01 7.21
C ARG A 303 -14.80 -3.10 6.13
N LYS A 304 -15.25 -2.75 4.91
CA LYS A 304 -15.31 -3.67 3.78
C LYS A 304 -13.88 -4.05 3.32
N PRO A 305 -13.65 -5.30 2.89
CA PRO A 305 -12.38 -5.69 2.28
C PRO A 305 -12.02 -4.80 1.10
N PHE A 306 -10.79 -4.31 1.10
CA PHE A 306 -10.15 -3.66 -0.04
C PHE A 306 -9.72 -4.68 -1.10
N ILE A 307 -9.16 -5.82 -0.66
CA ILE A 307 -8.98 -7.02 -1.50
C ILE A 307 -9.70 -8.15 -0.80
N GLY A 308 -10.84 -8.56 -1.37
CA GLY A 308 -11.67 -9.64 -0.82
C GLY A 308 -11.17 -11.03 -1.15
N LEU A 309 -11.52 -12.00 -0.32
CA LEU A 309 -11.29 -13.42 -0.54
C LEU A 309 -12.01 -13.93 -1.79
N GLY A 310 -11.48 -14.99 -2.38
CA GLY A 310 -12.19 -15.77 -3.40
C GLY A 310 -13.40 -16.52 -2.81
N ARG A 311 -14.21 -17.13 -3.67
CA ARG A 311 -15.33 -17.99 -3.25
C ARG A 311 -14.79 -19.21 -2.52
N GLU A 312 -15.28 -19.43 -1.30
CA GLU A 312 -14.85 -20.51 -0.41
C GLU A 312 -14.89 -21.88 -1.12
N ASN A 313 -13.78 -22.63 -1.01
CA ASN A 313 -13.56 -23.93 -1.64
C ASN A 313 -13.65 -23.97 -3.18
N ILE A 314 -13.67 -22.82 -3.86
CA ILE A 314 -13.72 -22.72 -5.32
C ILE A 314 -12.48 -22.01 -5.86
N ASP A 315 -12.22 -20.79 -5.39
CA ASP A 315 -11.17 -19.94 -5.95
C ASP A 315 -9.84 -20.12 -5.20
N TRP A 316 -8.70 -20.06 -5.88
CA TRP A 316 -7.37 -20.36 -5.31
C TRP A 316 -6.93 -19.46 -4.13
N ASP A 317 -7.61 -18.35 -3.88
CA ASP A 317 -7.31 -17.35 -2.85
C ASP A 317 -8.48 -17.16 -1.86
N TRP A 318 -9.27 -18.21 -1.63
CA TRP A 318 -10.45 -18.13 -0.77
C TRP A 318 -10.12 -18.13 0.72
N GLY A 319 -8.98 -18.68 1.14
CA GLY A 319 -8.66 -18.89 2.55
C GLY A 319 -7.93 -17.71 3.19
N MET A 320 -6.85 -17.25 2.59
CA MET A 320 -6.05 -16.12 3.10
C MET A 320 -5.34 -15.37 1.99
N ILE A 321 -5.23 -14.04 2.15
CA ILE A 321 -4.57 -13.12 1.25
C ILE A 321 -3.57 -12.25 2.02
N TYR A 322 -2.37 -12.09 1.46
CA TYR A 322 -1.32 -11.21 1.94
C TYR A 322 -0.72 -10.44 0.79
N THR A 323 -0.30 -9.21 1.03
CA THR A 323 0.11 -8.30 -0.05
C THR A 323 1.61 -8.10 -0.07
N ALA A 324 2.15 -7.80 -1.25
CA ALA A 324 3.46 -7.15 -1.33
C ALA A 324 3.46 -5.82 -0.55
N ARG A 325 4.66 -5.33 -0.26
CA ARG A 325 4.89 -4.09 0.50
C ARG A 325 4.12 -2.87 -0.04
N ALA A 326 4.04 -2.72 -1.36
CA ALA A 326 3.41 -1.61 -2.05
C ALA A 326 2.89 -2.04 -3.43
N PRO A 327 1.90 -1.34 -4.01
CA PRO A 327 1.54 -1.53 -5.40
C PRO A 327 2.61 -0.97 -6.34
N VAL A 328 2.55 -1.35 -7.61
CA VAL A 328 3.31 -0.70 -8.69
C VAL A 328 2.36 0.05 -9.61
N VAL A 329 2.82 1.17 -10.18
CA VAL A 329 2.05 1.91 -11.19
C VAL A 329 2.27 1.26 -12.56
N ILE A 330 1.18 0.85 -13.21
CA ILE A 330 1.18 0.34 -14.59
C ILE A 330 0.07 1.06 -15.36
N GLY A 331 0.47 1.89 -16.32
CA GLY A 331 -0.46 2.77 -17.04
C GLY A 331 -1.23 3.68 -16.09
N ASN A 332 -2.56 3.57 -16.11
CA ASN A 332 -3.49 4.38 -15.31
C ASN A 332 -3.98 3.66 -14.04
N GLU A 333 -3.34 2.55 -13.66
CA GLU A 333 -3.74 1.73 -12.52
C GLU A 333 -2.58 1.46 -11.55
N LEU A 334 -2.96 1.19 -10.30
CA LEU A 334 -2.14 0.61 -9.25
C LEU A 334 -2.35 -0.91 -9.26
N TYR A 335 -1.26 -1.66 -9.39
CA TYR A 335 -1.26 -3.12 -9.35
C TYR A 335 -0.81 -3.57 -7.96
N PHE A 336 -1.75 -4.07 -7.17
CA PHE A 336 -1.50 -4.67 -5.86
C PHE A 336 -1.26 -6.17 -6.06
N TYR A 337 0.00 -6.57 -6.05
CA TYR A 337 0.32 -8.00 -6.04
C TYR A 337 0.05 -8.58 -4.66
N TYR A 338 -0.56 -9.75 -4.63
CA TYR A 338 -0.89 -10.46 -3.40
C TYR A 338 -0.66 -11.97 -3.53
N GLY A 339 -0.21 -12.59 -2.45
CA GLY A 339 -0.20 -14.03 -2.28
C GLY A 339 -1.54 -14.48 -1.75
N GLY A 340 -2.12 -15.51 -2.34
CA GLY A 340 -3.40 -16.09 -1.96
C GLY A 340 -3.29 -17.60 -1.77
N PHE A 341 -4.12 -18.13 -0.88
CA PHE A 341 -4.14 -19.55 -0.54
C PHE A 341 -5.55 -20.14 -0.51
N ASP A 342 -5.64 -21.41 -0.87
CA ASP A 342 -6.88 -22.17 -0.95
C ASP A 342 -7.26 -22.84 0.39
N ARG A 343 -6.67 -22.39 1.50
CA ARG A 343 -6.91 -22.93 2.85
C ARG A 343 -6.81 -21.82 3.89
N ARG A 344 -7.48 -22.03 5.01
CA ARG A 344 -7.45 -21.17 6.20
C ARG A 344 -6.06 -21.16 6.82
N HIS A 345 -5.78 -20.14 7.63
CA HIS A 345 -4.46 -19.90 8.22
C HIS A 345 -3.98 -21.03 9.14
N ASP A 346 -4.89 -21.72 9.80
CA ASP A 346 -4.65 -22.82 10.75
C ASP A 346 -4.74 -24.21 10.12
N ALA A 347 -4.93 -24.29 8.80
CA ALA A 347 -4.98 -25.56 8.10
C ALA A 347 -3.61 -26.25 8.09
N ASP A 348 -3.63 -27.58 7.97
CA ASP A 348 -2.45 -28.38 7.72
C ASP A 348 -1.73 -27.91 6.43
N PHE A 349 -0.52 -27.40 6.63
CA PHE A 349 0.30 -26.78 5.59
C PHE A 349 0.57 -27.72 4.41
N ASP A 350 0.62 -29.04 4.61
CA ASP A 350 0.84 -30.02 3.54
C ASP A 350 -0.26 -30.01 2.46
N LYS A 351 -1.42 -29.42 2.77
CA LYS A 351 -2.57 -29.33 1.87
C LYS A 351 -2.77 -27.92 1.30
N VAL A 352 -1.97 -26.95 1.74
CA VAL A 352 -2.08 -25.55 1.35
C VAL A 352 -1.45 -25.34 -0.02
N ARG A 353 -2.16 -24.67 -0.92
CA ARG A 353 -1.64 -24.28 -2.24
C ARG A 353 -1.64 -22.76 -2.35
N GLY A 354 -0.44 -22.20 -2.44
CA GLY A 354 -0.23 -20.77 -2.70
C GLY A 354 -0.18 -20.45 -4.19
N ALA A 355 -0.62 -19.24 -4.52
CA ALA A 355 -0.36 -18.59 -5.80
C ALA A 355 -0.22 -17.07 -5.57
N ILE A 356 0.21 -16.34 -6.60
CA ILE A 356 0.27 -14.88 -6.60
C ILE A 356 -0.68 -14.34 -7.65
N GLY A 357 -1.49 -13.38 -7.25
CA GLY A 357 -2.43 -12.65 -8.09
C GLY A 357 -2.22 -11.14 -8.02
N ILE A 358 -3.06 -10.43 -8.75
CA ILE A 358 -3.07 -8.98 -8.84
C ILE A 358 -4.48 -8.48 -8.52
N ALA A 359 -4.60 -7.45 -7.70
CA ALA A 359 -5.79 -6.62 -7.64
C ALA A 359 -5.45 -5.23 -8.21
N THR A 360 -6.28 -4.68 -9.08
CA THR A 360 -6.05 -3.37 -9.70
C THR A 360 -7.01 -2.31 -9.15
N LEU A 361 -6.51 -1.08 -9.07
CA LEU A 361 -7.29 0.12 -8.75
C LEU A 361 -6.86 1.23 -9.69
N ARG A 362 -7.78 2.09 -10.16
CA ARG A 362 -7.36 3.31 -10.87
C ARG A 362 -6.43 4.13 -9.97
N ILE A 363 -5.51 4.89 -10.56
CA ILE A 363 -4.71 5.88 -9.82
C ILE A 363 -5.65 6.75 -8.98
N ASP A 364 -5.27 7.01 -7.72
CA ASP A 364 -6.05 7.73 -6.69
C ASP A 364 -7.44 7.15 -6.38
N GLY A 365 -7.76 5.96 -6.88
CA GLY A 365 -9.08 5.35 -6.84
C GLY A 365 -9.56 4.88 -5.48
N PHE A 366 -8.82 5.11 -4.39
CA PHE A 366 -9.16 4.64 -3.06
C PHE A 366 -10.51 5.18 -2.58
N CYS A 367 -10.81 6.43 -2.92
CA CYS A 367 -12.03 7.10 -2.55
C CYS A 367 -12.45 8.12 -3.63
N SER A 368 -13.75 8.21 -3.92
CA SER A 368 -14.33 9.27 -4.73
C SER A 368 -15.36 10.09 -3.95
N MET A 369 -15.58 11.31 -4.42
CA MET A 369 -16.81 12.05 -4.17
C MET A 369 -17.75 11.78 -5.34
N ARG A 370 -18.89 11.14 -5.06
CA ARG A 370 -19.86 10.67 -6.07
C ARG A 370 -21.13 11.51 -6.07
N ALA A 371 -21.60 11.84 -7.26
CA ALA A 371 -22.95 12.34 -7.49
C ALA A 371 -23.73 11.39 -8.41
N GLY A 372 -24.98 11.08 -8.06
CA GLY A 372 -25.92 10.37 -8.92
C GLY A 372 -26.66 11.31 -9.87
N SER A 373 -27.95 11.02 -10.12
CA SER A 373 -28.79 11.82 -11.03
C SER A 373 -29.10 13.23 -10.51
N GLN A 374 -29.01 13.44 -9.19
CA GLN A 374 -29.04 14.75 -8.57
C GLN A 374 -27.63 15.31 -8.50
N GLU A 375 -27.49 16.59 -8.85
CA GLU A 375 -26.21 17.27 -8.79
C GLU A 375 -25.77 17.46 -7.33
N GLY A 376 -24.49 17.18 -7.09
CA GLY A 376 -23.80 17.54 -5.85
C GLY A 376 -22.68 18.53 -6.09
N TRP A 377 -22.19 19.13 -5.01
CA TRP A 377 -21.09 20.09 -5.04
C TRP A 377 -20.12 19.89 -3.89
N LEU A 378 -18.87 20.31 -4.09
CA LEU A 378 -17.88 20.46 -3.02
C LEU A 378 -17.03 21.71 -3.25
N VAL A 379 -16.55 22.31 -2.15
CA VAL A 379 -15.59 23.40 -2.14
C VAL A 379 -14.27 22.87 -1.60
N SER A 380 -13.18 23.07 -2.33
CA SER A 380 -11.82 22.72 -1.89
C SER A 380 -11.38 23.56 -0.69
N ARG A 381 -10.28 23.16 -0.06
CA ARG A 381 -9.54 24.09 0.82
C ARG A 381 -8.85 25.18 -0.02
N ARG A 382 -8.36 26.20 0.69
CA ARG A 382 -7.65 27.33 0.10
C ARG A 382 -6.29 26.88 -0.41
N GLU A 383 -5.96 27.32 -1.61
CA GLU A 383 -4.66 27.13 -2.25
C GLU A 383 -4.29 28.40 -3.03
N VAL A 384 -3.00 28.72 -3.12
CA VAL A 384 -2.50 29.83 -3.92
C VAL A 384 -1.96 29.30 -5.25
N PHE A 385 -2.71 29.48 -6.34
CA PHE A 385 -2.30 29.05 -7.68
C PHE A 385 -2.58 30.14 -8.72
N ASN A 386 -1.73 30.25 -9.75
CA ASN A 386 -1.74 31.39 -10.68
C ASN A 386 -2.14 31.04 -12.11
N THR A 387 -2.41 29.77 -12.38
CA THR A 387 -2.94 29.31 -13.66
C THR A 387 -4.36 28.79 -13.46
N PRO A 388 -5.38 29.28 -14.20
CA PRO A 388 -6.76 28.82 -14.06
C PRO A 388 -6.95 27.46 -14.73
N CYS A 389 -6.24 26.46 -14.22
CA CYS A 389 -6.29 25.09 -14.67
C CYS A 389 -6.20 24.18 -13.45
N VAL A 390 -7.03 23.14 -13.45
CA VAL A 390 -7.05 22.14 -12.40
C VAL A 390 -6.96 20.77 -13.06
N THR A 391 -5.96 20.00 -12.68
CA THR A 391 -5.90 18.59 -13.07
C THR A 391 -6.90 17.82 -12.22
N ILE A 392 -7.79 17.05 -12.85
CA ILE A 392 -8.77 16.20 -12.17
C ILE A 392 -8.62 14.74 -12.58
N ASN A 393 -8.91 13.84 -11.65
CA ASN A 393 -9.13 12.43 -11.89
C ASN A 393 -10.61 12.16 -11.70
N ALA A 394 -11.33 11.89 -12.79
CA ALA A 394 -12.78 11.79 -12.77
C ALA A 394 -13.31 10.80 -13.79
N ARG A 395 -14.51 10.30 -13.51
CA ARG A 395 -15.30 9.47 -14.42
C ARG A 395 -16.74 9.94 -14.43
N THR A 396 -17.36 10.00 -15.59
CA THR A 396 -18.79 10.29 -15.75
C THR A 396 -19.52 9.12 -16.38
N GLU A 397 -20.78 8.94 -16.01
CA GLU A 397 -21.73 8.07 -16.71
C GLU A 397 -22.52 8.88 -17.76
N SER A 398 -23.50 8.25 -18.41
CA SER A 398 -24.38 8.90 -19.38
C SER A 398 -25.06 10.13 -18.79
N ASN A 399 -25.08 11.23 -19.55
CA ASN A 399 -25.59 12.55 -19.13
C ASN A 399 -24.90 13.14 -17.88
N GLY A 400 -23.72 12.62 -17.53
CA GLY A 400 -22.91 13.12 -16.43
C GLY A 400 -21.91 14.19 -16.84
N TYR A 401 -21.41 14.92 -15.85
CA TYR A 401 -20.35 15.92 -16.03
C TYR A 401 -19.61 16.19 -14.72
N VAL A 402 -18.41 16.74 -14.86
CA VAL A 402 -17.73 17.52 -13.81
C VAL A 402 -17.51 18.94 -14.35
N MET A 403 -17.96 19.94 -13.59
CA MET A 403 -17.70 21.36 -13.83
C MET A 403 -17.16 21.99 -12.55
N ALA A 404 -16.58 23.19 -12.65
CA ALA A 404 -16.16 23.93 -11.48
C ALA A 404 -16.29 25.45 -11.66
N GLU A 405 -16.39 26.17 -10.56
CA GLU A 405 -16.13 27.60 -10.49
C GLU A 405 -14.92 27.86 -9.58
N LEU A 406 -14.17 28.93 -9.88
CA LEU A 406 -13.10 29.39 -9.00
C LEU A 406 -13.62 30.51 -8.12
N VAL A 407 -13.41 30.37 -6.81
CA VAL A 407 -13.90 31.31 -5.81
C VAL A 407 -12.76 31.88 -4.98
N ASP A 408 -12.97 33.09 -4.47
CA ASP A 408 -12.04 33.72 -3.51
C ASP A 408 -12.10 33.04 -2.13
N ARG A 409 -11.33 33.57 -1.17
CA ARG A 409 -11.29 33.04 0.20
C ARG A 409 -12.62 33.09 0.95
N TYR A 410 -13.56 33.92 0.49
CA TYR A 410 -14.90 34.16 1.05
C TYR A 410 -16.00 33.43 0.27
N ASN A 411 -15.64 32.56 -0.69
CA ASN A 411 -16.56 31.84 -1.56
C ASN A 411 -17.32 32.73 -2.56
N ASN A 412 -16.82 33.93 -2.87
CA ASN A 412 -17.34 34.71 -3.99
C ASN A 412 -16.71 34.22 -5.30
N VAL A 413 -17.54 34.07 -6.34
CA VAL A 413 -17.06 33.68 -7.67
C VAL A 413 -16.12 34.75 -8.23
N ILE A 414 -14.94 34.32 -8.69
CA ILE A 414 -13.99 35.22 -9.35
C ILE A 414 -14.55 35.52 -10.75
N PRO A 415 -14.69 36.81 -11.14
CA PRO A 415 -15.18 37.17 -12.47
C PRO A 415 -14.36 36.48 -13.58
N GLY A 416 -15.02 35.86 -14.55
CA GLY A 416 -14.36 35.09 -15.61
C GLY A 416 -14.24 33.58 -15.33
N PHE A 417 -14.52 33.13 -14.10
CA PHE A 417 -14.33 31.75 -13.66
C PHE A 417 -15.57 31.15 -13.02
N SER A 418 -16.75 31.60 -13.44
CA SER A 418 -18.01 30.98 -13.06
C SER A 418 -18.14 29.58 -13.66
N ARG A 419 -19.10 28.82 -13.15
CA ARG A 419 -19.47 27.51 -13.72
C ARG A 419 -19.82 27.58 -15.21
N ALA A 420 -20.49 28.65 -15.66
CA ALA A 420 -20.89 28.80 -17.07
C ALA A 420 -19.69 29.00 -18.01
N GLU A 421 -18.57 29.47 -17.45
CA GLU A 421 -17.32 29.69 -18.18
C GLU A 421 -16.41 28.46 -18.13
N CYS A 422 -16.72 27.46 -17.30
CA CYS A 422 -16.03 26.18 -17.23
C CYS A 422 -16.34 25.33 -18.46
N ILE A 423 -15.32 24.69 -19.03
CA ILE A 423 -15.49 23.67 -20.07
C ILE A 423 -15.79 22.35 -19.36
N PRO A 424 -17.00 21.77 -19.51
CA PRO A 424 -17.40 20.58 -18.76
C PRO A 424 -16.55 19.37 -19.15
N PHE A 425 -16.14 18.60 -18.15
CA PHE A 425 -15.54 17.30 -18.36
C PHE A 425 -16.62 16.23 -18.48
N VAL A 426 -16.53 15.42 -19.53
CA VAL A 426 -17.32 14.20 -19.77
C VAL A 426 -16.37 13.12 -20.26
N GLY A 427 -16.38 11.94 -19.62
CA GLY A 427 -15.51 10.82 -19.97
C GLY A 427 -14.92 10.12 -18.74
N ASP A 428 -13.85 9.38 -18.94
CA ASP A 428 -13.06 8.73 -17.89
C ASP A 428 -11.58 9.08 -18.09
N SER A 429 -10.98 9.76 -17.12
CA SER A 429 -9.58 10.14 -17.16
C SER A 429 -9.00 10.17 -15.75
N VAL A 430 -7.78 9.68 -15.60
CA VAL A 430 -6.99 9.84 -14.37
C VAL A 430 -6.26 11.19 -14.30
N ILE A 431 -6.22 11.92 -15.41
CA ILE A 431 -5.50 13.19 -15.55
C ILE A 431 -6.14 14.06 -16.65
N HIS A 432 -7.26 14.71 -16.35
CA HIS A 432 -7.90 15.68 -17.25
C HIS A 432 -7.59 17.12 -16.80
N MET A 433 -7.26 18.00 -17.74
CA MET A 433 -7.09 19.43 -17.46
C MET A 433 -8.43 20.15 -17.55
N LEU A 434 -9.07 20.38 -16.40
CA LEU A 434 -10.26 21.22 -16.30
C LEU A 434 -9.88 22.69 -16.46
N ARG A 435 -10.56 23.39 -17.37
CA ARG A 435 -10.26 24.77 -17.76
C ARG A 435 -11.51 25.63 -17.85
N TRP A 436 -11.30 26.94 -17.86
CA TRP A 436 -12.30 27.95 -18.14
C TRP A 436 -12.00 28.61 -19.48
N ARG A 437 -12.99 29.26 -20.08
CA ARG A 437 -12.81 30.04 -21.32
C ARG A 437 -11.90 31.26 -21.12
N THR A 438 -11.79 31.74 -19.89
CA THR A 438 -10.87 32.81 -19.48
C THR A 438 -9.48 32.23 -19.26
N GLU A 439 -8.47 32.83 -19.89
CA GLU A 439 -7.10 32.29 -19.90
C GLU A 439 -6.24 32.71 -18.70
N ALA A 440 -6.56 33.84 -18.06
CA ALA A 440 -5.74 34.42 -16.99
C ALA A 440 -6.57 35.02 -15.86
N PHE A 441 -6.03 34.94 -14.64
CA PHE A 441 -6.64 35.60 -13.49
C PHE A 441 -6.56 37.13 -13.59
N PRO A 442 -7.54 37.87 -13.03
CA PRO A 442 -7.39 39.27 -12.73
C PRO A 442 -6.13 39.56 -11.91
N ALA A 443 -5.48 40.70 -12.15
CA ALA A 443 -4.22 41.06 -11.48
C ALA A 443 -4.32 41.03 -9.93
N ASN A 444 -5.47 41.40 -9.38
CA ASN A 444 -5.74 41.37 -7.93
C ASN A 444 -5.91 39.95 -7.36
N MET A 445 -5.97 38.92 -8.20
CA MET A 445 -6.06 37.51 -7.80
C MET A 445 -4.75 36.75 -7.97
N ILE A 446 -3.69 37.35 -8.52
CA ILE A 446 -2.36 36.74 -8.53
C ILE A 446 -1.83 36.62 -7.09
N ASP A 447 -1.27 35.46 -6.75
CA ASP A 447 -0.72 35.15 -5.41
C ASP A 447 -1.70 35.36 -4.25
N LYS A 448 -3.01 35.19 -4.52
CA LYS A 448 -4.07 35.17 -3.51
C LYS A 448 -4.65 33.78 -3.32
N ASP A 449 -5.14 33.53 -2.11
CA ASP A 449 -5.98 32.38 -1.76
C ASP A 449 -7.15 32.25 -2.74
N LYS A 450 -7.28 31.06 -3.32
CA LYS A 450 -8.41 30.66 -4.14
C LYS A 450 -8.93 29.32 -3.65
N LYS A 451 -10.17 28.99 -4.00
CA LYS A 451 -10.72 27.65 -3.86
C LYS A 451 -11.39 27.26 -5.16
N ILE A 452 -11.58 25.95 -5.33
CA ILE A 452 -12.27 25.36 -6.45
C ILE A 452 -13.57 24.79 -5.92
N LYS A 453 -14.70 25.21 -6.50
CA LYS A 453 -16.00 24.63 -6.19
C LYS A 453 -16.46 23.78 -7.35
N PHE A 454 -16.44 22.47 -7.15
CA PHE A 454 -16.85 21.49 -8.15
C PHE A 454 -18.35 21.24 -8.09
N TYR A 455 -18.92 20.92 -9.26
CA TYR A 455 -20.28 20.45 -9.48
C TYR A 455 -20.23 19.14 -10.25
N LEU A 456 -20.91 18.13 -9.73
CA LEU A 456 -20.88 16.77 -10.27
C LEU A 456 -22.30 16.28 -10.48
N LYS A 457 -22.53 15.58 -11.59
CA LYS A 457 -23.76 14.83 -11.84
C LYS A 457 -23.40 13.53 -12.56
N ASN A 458 -23.98 12.40 -12.16
CA ASN A 458 -23.68 11.07 -12.67
C ASN A 458 -22.15 10.88 -12.82
N ALA A 459 -21.40 11.19 -11.77
CA ALA A 459 -19.94 11.31 -11.85
C ALA A 459 -19.25 10.99 -10.52
N ASP A 460 -18.02 10.51 -10.64
CA ASP A 460 -17.05 10.31 -9.57
C ASP A 460 -15.86 11.24 -9.78
N LEU A 461 -15.49 12.01 -8.75
CA LEU A 461 -14.22 12.75 -8.68
C LEU A 461 -13.31 12.08 -7.64
N TYR A 462 -12.16 11.60 -8.06
CA TYR A 462 -11.22 10.81 -7.25
C TYR A 462 -10.08 11.67 -6.68
N SER A 463 -9.62 12.66 -7.44
CA SER A 463 -8.61 13.61 -6.98
C SER A 463 -8.59 14.89 -7.81
N TYR A 464 -7.95 15.93 -7.28
CA TYR A 464 -7.65 17.15 -8.01
C TYR A 464 -6.29 17.75 -7.62
N LEU A 465 -5.73 18.59 -8.49
CA LEU A 465 -4.54 19.40 -8.21
C LEU A 465 -4.56 20.68 -9.05
N PRO A 466 -4.62 21.87 -8.44
CA PRO A 466 -4.40 23.12 -9.18
C PRO A 466 -3.01 23.15 -9.83
N VAL A 467 -2.93 23.76 -11.01
CA VAL A 467 -1.66 23.97 -11.72
C VAL A 467 -0.97 25.24 -11.21
N ASP A 468 0.36 25.23 -11.14
CA ASP A 468 1.19 26.37 -10.72
C ASP A 468 0.84 26.90 -9.31
N ILE A 469 0.76 25.98 -8.34
CA ILE A 469 0.64 26.34 -6.92
C ILE A 469 1.92 27.08 -6.48
N ASN A 470 1.76 28.29 -5.94
CA ASN A 470 2.84 29.05 -5.32
C ASN A 470 3.10 28.51 -3.90
N THR A 471 3.98 27.50 -3.82
CA THR A 471 4.30 26.83 -2.56
C THR A 471 5.05 27.72 -1.56
N GLN A 472 5.60 28.88 -1.97
CA GLN A 472 6.26 29.79 -1.03
C GLN A 472 5.25 30.56 -0.16
N ILE A 473 4.06 30.83 -0.70
CA ILE A 473 2.99 31.57 -0.01
C ILE A 473 1.99 30.61 0.63
N ASP A 474 1.62 29.55 -0.08
CA ASP A 474 0.59 28.59 0.37
C ASP A 474 1.10 27.74 1.55
N PHE A 475 2.41 27.54 1.62
CA PHE A 475 3.08 26.74 2.64
C PHE A 475 4.38 27.43 3.07
N PRO A 476 4.32 28.58 3.78
CA PRO A 476 5.52 29.17 4.33
C PRO A 476 6.23 28.10 5.16
N ARG A 477 7.48 27.81 4.80
CA ARG A 477 8.29 26.76 5.44
C ARG A 477 8.14 26.91 6.95
N ILE A 478 7.66 25.86 7.60
CA ILE A 478 7.90 25.70 9.03
C ILE A 478 9.33 25.19 9.08
N ASP A 479 10.26 26.14 9.18
CA ASP A 479 11.69 25.88 9.37
C ASP A 479 11.94 25.01 10.61
#